data_AF-Q2TZW5-F1
#
_entry.id   AF-Q2TZW5-F1
#
_cell.length_a   1.000
_cell.length_b   1.000
_cell.length_c   1.000
_cell.angle_alpha   90.00
_cell.angle_beta   90.00
_cell.angle_gamma   90.00
#
_symmetry.space_group_name_H-M   'P 1'
#
loop_
_entity.id
_entity.type
_entity.pdbx_description
1 polymer ?
#
loop_
_entity_poly.entity_id
_entity_poly.type
_entity_poly.pdbx_seq_one_letter_code
_entity_poly.pdbx_strand_id
1 'polypeptide(L)'
;MTVPNGTHKTVPSRLFQIETPNLEDFKKICSQTTDKSTYPLAASIDHNIPIYDARTLDLQNTSLTTTQQDEWYHILSTGPGILVLKGMYDPTQYADTLNTTNQAFTSIITRERASSTKKGDHFAASGKNDRIWNSFSKHALEDPSSFINYYSNPWLRLVSETWLGPAYRVTAQVNVVKPGGAAQDSHRDYHLGFQDLQTCASFPRNIQLASQHLTLQGAVAHSDMPLQSGPTRFLPFSQTYEPGYLAWRREDFRAFFQEKYVALPLEFGDGLFFNPAVFHAAGANETEPTPDGGFHRKANLLQISSGLGKAMESIDVVPIVERCWGTLLERFKHAGEVDRGLENFVKAVADGYPFPTNLDKRPPAPNGMAPESEQEIIVRGLREGWGTERAVEELRKMRADSWA
;
A
#
# COMPACT_ATOMS: atom_id res chain seq x y z
N MET A 1 13.28 -56.05 34.67
CA MET A 1 12.75 -54.68 34.75
C MET A 1 12.92 -54.05 33.38
N THR A 2 11.85 -54.00 32.60
CA THR A 2 11.82 -53.30 31.30
C THR A 2 11.58 -51.83 31.57
N VAL A 3 12.56 -50.99 31.26
CA VAL A 3 12.42 -49.53 31.31
C VAL A 3 11.45 -49.14 30.17
N PRO A 4 10.36 -48.40 30.42
CA PRO A 4 9.46 -47.98 29.37
C PRO A 4 10.19 -47.02 28.43
N ASN A 5 10.23 -47.34 27.13
CA ASN A 5 10.64 -46.41 26.08
C ASN A 5 9.68 -45.22 26.08
N GLY A 6 10.09 -44.11 26.72
CA GLY A 6 9.36 -42.85 26.65
C GLY A 6 9.28 -42.39 25.21
N THR A 7 8.08 -42.13 24.71
CA THR A 7 7.85 -41.48 23.41
C THR A 7 8.54 -40.11 23.44
N HIS A 8 9.63 -39.95 22.69
CA HIS A 8 10.30 -38.66 22.55
C HIS A 8 9.32 -37.65 21.97
N LYS A 9 9.04 -36.56 22.72
CA LYS A 9 8.32 -35.41 22.17
C LYS A 9 9.23 -34.72 21.16
N THR A 10 8.86 -34.74 19.89
CA THR A 10 9.59 -34.06 18.83
C THR A 10 9.23 -32.57 18.82
N VAL A 11 10.24 -31.71 18.76
CA VAL A 11 10.05 -30.27 18.60
C VAL A 11 9.70 -30.00 17.12
N PRO A 12 8.61 -29.27 16.81
CA PRO A 12 8.26 -28.94 15.44
C PRO A 12 9.35 -28.14 14.72
N SER A 13 9.45 -28.30 13.40
CA SER A 13 10.38 -27.50 12.59
C SER A 13 10.03 -26.01 12.64
N ARG A 14 11.07 -25.18 12.72
CA ARG A 14 10.95 -23.71 12.60
C ARG A 14 10.69 -23.25 11.16
N LEU A 15 10.79 -24.14 10.16
CA LEU A 15 10.61 -23.84 8.73
C LEU A 15 9.35 -24.52 8.20
N PHE A 16 8.60 -23.83 7.32
CA PHE A 16 7.68 -24.52 6.43
C PHE A 16 8.48 -25.34 5.42
N GLN A 17 8.18 -26.63 5.29
CA GLN A 17 8.76 -27.44 4.21
C GLN A 17 8.03 -27.11 2.90
N ILE A 18 8.68 -27.32 1.76
CA ILE A 18 8.09 -27.03 0.43
C ILE A 18 6.81 -27.84 0.20
N GLU A 19 6.72 -29.00 0.83
CA GLU A 19 5.60 -29.94 0.77
C GLU A 19 4.50 -29.60 1.79
N THR A 20 4.72 -28.64 2.70
CA THR A 20 3.74 -28.25 3.73
C THR A 20 2.42 -27.73 3.17
N PRO A 21 2.36 -26.97 2.05
CA PRO A 21 1.09 -26.58 1.47
C PRO A 21 0.17 -27.78 1.16
N ASN A 22 -1.04 -27.70 1.70
CA ASN A 22 -2.15 -28.63 1.57
C ASN A 22 -3.37 -27.88 1.03
N LEU A 23 -3.86 -28.30 -0.14
CA LEU A 23 -4.94 -27.60 -0.83
C LEU A 23 -6.28 -27.68 -0.09
N GLU A 24 -6.58 -28.80 0.58
CA GLU A 24 -7.87 -28.98 1.25
C GLU A 24 -8.00 -28.09 2.49
N ASP A 25 -6.90 -27.91 3.24
CA ASP A 25 -6.85 -26.92 4.32
C ASP A 25 -7.06 -25.49 3.78
N PHE A 26 -6.43 -25.17 2.65
CA PHE A 26 -6.58 -23.88 2.00
C PHE A 26 -8.00 -23.61 1.50
N LYS A 27 -8.64 -24.61 0.88
CA LYS A 27 -10.05 -24.55 0.47
C LYS A 27 -10.95 -24.27 1.65
N LYS A 28 -10.74 -24.96 2.78
CA LYS A 28 -11.52 -24.74 4.01
C LYS A 28 -11.40 -23.30 4.51
N ILE A 29 -10.19 -22.74 4.51
CA ILE A 29 -9.94 -21.34 4.87
C ILE A 29 -10.66 -20.39 3.93
N CYS A 30 -10.57 -20.59 2.62
CA CYS A 30 -11.17 -19.70 1.63
C CYS A 30 -12.69 -19.88 1.47
N SER A 31 -13.27 -20.92 2.08
CA SER A 31 -14.73 -21.18 2.07
C SER A 31 -15.47 -20.43 3.19
N GLN A 32 -14.77 -19.64 4.00
CA GLN A 32 -15.37 -18.80 5.02
C GLN A 32 -16.30 -17.74 4.41
N THR A 33 -17.26 -17.27 5.22
CA THR A 33 -18.18 -16.20 4.84
C THR A 33 -18.04 -15.03 5.80
N THR A 34 -17.94 -13.82 5.25
CA THR A 34 -17.92 -12.58 6.01
C THR A 34 -19.34 -12.24 6.46
N ASP A 35 -19.56 -12.22 7.77
CA ASP A 35 -20.81 -11.76 8.36
C ASP A 35 -20.82 -10.23 8.50
N LYS A 36 -21.88 -9.59 7.99
CA LYS A 36 -22.12 -8.14 8.13
C LYS A 36 -22.23 -7.72 9.59
N SER A 37 -22.67 -8.61 10.49
CA SER A 37 -22.81 -8.33 11.92
C SER A 37 -21.46 -8.10 12.62
N THR A 38 -20.37 -8.64 12.07
CA THR A 38 -18.99 -8.40 12.53
C THR A 38 -18.49 -7.01 12.16
N TYR A 39 -19.00 -6.44 11.07
CA TYR A 39 -18.57 -5.15 10.53
C TYR A 39 -19.76 -4.19 10.39
N PRO A 40 -20.43 -3.80 11.51
CA PRO A 40 -21.60 -2.95 11.46
C PRO A 40 -21.36 -1.61 10.75
N LEU A 41 -20.15 -1.06 10.78
CA LEU A 41 -19.81 0.20 10.11
C LEU A 41 -19.61 0.08 8.59
N ALA A 42 -19.43 -1.13 8.05
CA ALA A 42 -19.46 -1.33 6.60
C ALA A 42 -20.85 -0.95 6.05
N ALA A 43 -20.92 -0.35 4.88
CA ALA A 43 -22.19 -0.12 4.19
C ALA A 43 -22.79 -1.44 3.68
N SER A 44 -21.94 -2.34 3.18
CA SER A 44 -22.34 -3.65 2.66
C SER A 44 -21.18 -4.65 2.72
N ILE A 45 -21.49 -5.93 2.56
CA ILE A 45 -20.51 -6.97 2.24
C ILE A 45 -20.85 -7.47 0.84
N ASP A 46 -19.87 -7.48 -0.06
CA ASP A 46 -20.03 -8.07 -1.39
C ASP A 46 -18.88 -9.04 -1.66
N HIS A 47 -19.19 -10.26 -2.11
CA HIS A 47 -18.20 -11.32 -2.33
C HIS A 47 -17.19 -11.50 -1.16
N ASN A 48 -17.69 -11.50 0.08
CA ASN A 48 -16.90 -11.52 1.32
C ASN A 48 -16.05 -10.28 1.63
N ILE A 49 -16.09 -9.25 0.80
CA ILE A 49 -15.32 -8.02 0.98
C ILE A 49 -16.23 -6.95 1.63
N PRO A 50 -15.87 -6.46 2.83
CA PRO A 50 -16.54 -5.31 3.43
C PRO A 50 -16.30 -4.03 2.62
N ILE A 51 -17.38 -3.31 2.35
CA ILE A 51 -17.38 -2.05 1.62
C ILE A 51 -17.83 -0.95 2.59
N TYR A 52 -16.96 0.02 2.83
CA TYR A 52 -17.24 1.21 3.63
C TYR A 52 -17.51 2.38 2.69
N ASP A 53 -18.48 3.23 3.03
CA ASP A 53 -18.73 4.48 2.31
C ASP A 53 -18.14 5.65 3.09
N ALA A 54 -17.00 6.17 2.62
CA ALA A 54 -16.27 7.26 3.26
C ALA A 54 -17.13 8.52 3.46
N ARG A 55 -18.13 8.73 2.61
CA ARG A 55 -19.03 9.91 2.65
C ARG A 55 -19.99 9.86 3.84
N THR A 56 -20.21 8.67 4.39
CA THR A 56 -21.13 8.45 5.52
C THR A 56 -20.44 8.38 6.87
N LEU A 57 -19.10 8.34 6.87
CA LEU A 57 -18.28 8.12 8.05
C LEU A 57 -17.73 9.45 8.56
N ASP A 58 -17.75 9.64 9.89
CA ASP A 58 -17.33 10.89 10.53
C ASP A 58 -15.93 10.77 11.17
N LEU A 59 -14.94 11.39 10.51
CA LEU A 59 -13.55 11.48 10.98
C LEU A 59 -13.35 12.39 12.20
N GLN A 60 -14.35 13.18 12.60
CA GLN A 60 -14.29 14.02 13.79
C GLN A 60 -14.73 13.27 15.04
N ASN A 61 -15.53 12.21 14.90
CA ASN A 61 -15.96 11.37 16.01
C ASN A 61 -14.88 10.34 16.39
N THR A 62 -14.06 10.67 17.37
CA THR A 62 -12.94 9.81 17.80
C THR A 62 -13.39 8.39 18.18
N SER A 63 -14.51 8.24 18.90
CA SER A 63 -14.99 6.90 19.29
C SER A 63 -15.38 6.07 18.07
N LEU A 64 -16.06 6.68 17.10
CA LEU A 64 -16.42 6.01 15.85
C LEU A 64 -15.18 5.63 15.05
N THR A 65 -14.20 6.53 14.95
CA THR A 65 -12.94 6.23 14.25
C THR A 65 -12.18 5.09 14.91
N THR A 66 -12.14 4.99 16.25
CA THR A 66 -11.50 3.87 16.93
C THR A 66 -12.20 2.54 16.59
N THR A 67 -13.54 2.48 16.67
CA THR A 67 -14.28 1.27 16.29
C THR A 67 -14.08 0.92 14.80
N GLN A 68 -13.97 1.91 13.93
CA GLN A 68 -13.67 1.71 12.52
C GLN A 68 -12.27 1.10 12.32
N GLN A 69 -11.26 1.59 13.04
CA GLN A 69 -9.91 1.00 13.01
C GLN A 69 -9.92 -0.43 13.55
N ASP A 70 -10.71 -0.74 14.58
CA ASP A 70 -10.85 -2.11 15.11
C ASP A 70 -11.43 -3.05 14.04
N GLU A 71 -12.49 -2.64 13.33
CA GLU A 71 -13.06 -3.43 12.23
C GLU A 71 -12.05 -3.64 11.10
N TRP A 72 -11.37 -2.58 10.65
CA TRP A 72 -10.37 -2.65 9.60
C TRP A 72 -9.15 -3.49 9.98
N TYR A 73 -8.69 -3.38 11.22
CA TYR A 73 -7.63 -4.23 11.77
C TYR A 73 -8.05 -5.70 11.77
N HIS A 74 -9.27 -6.00 12.22
CA HIS A 74 -9.80 -7.36 12.19
C HIS A 74 -9.89 -7.89 10.75
N ILE A 75 -10.38 -7.07 9.80
CA ILE A 75 -10.46 -7.44 8.38
C ILE A 75 -9.09 -7.86 7.85
N LEU A 76 -8.05 -7.04 8.08
CA LEU A 76 -6.71 -7.26 7.55
C LEU A 76 -5.93 -8.38 8.26
N SER A 77 -6.19 -8.60 9.55
CA SER A 77 -5.51 -9.64 10.34
C SER A 77 -6.12 -11.03 10.15
N THR A 78 -7.31 -11.24 10.69
CA THR A 78 -7.96 -12.57 10.80
C THR A 78 -9.24 -12.70 9.98
N GLY A 79 -9.73 -11.59 9.43
CA GLY A 79 -10.93 -11.53 8.59
C GLY A 79 -10.67 -11.83 7.10
N PRO A 80 -11.46 -11.26 6.18
CA PRO A 80 -11.36 -11.56 4.76
C PRO A 80 -10.09 -11.03 4.08
N GLY A 81 -9.35 -10.13 4.74
CA GLY A 81 -8.06 -9.62 4.26
C GLY A 81 -8.15 -8.45 3.28
N ILE A 82 -9.35 -8.04 2.87
CA ILE A 82 -9.59 -6.97 1.88
C ILE A 82 -10.72 -6.06 2.39
N LEU A 83 -10.60 -4.75 2.19
CA LEU A 83 -11.68 -3.78 2.36
C LEU A 83 -11.71 -2.76 1.22
N VAL A 84 -12.91 -2.29 0.87
CA VAL A 84 -13.12 -1.19 -0.08
C VAL A 84 -13.58 0.03 0.69
N LEU A 85 -13.05 1.20 0.30
CA LEU A 85 -13.48 2.49 0.79
C LEU A 85 -14.04 3.32 -0.37
N LYS A 86 -15.36 3.23 -0.57
CA LYS A 86 -16.10 3.99 -1.57
C LYS A 86 -16.01 5.48 -1.29
N GLY A 87 -15.76 6.27 -2.33
CA GLY A 87 -15.65 7.73 -2.20
C GLY A 87 -14.47 8.18 -1.30
N MET A 88 -13.41 7.37 -1.17
CA MET A 88 -12.19 7.78 -0.45
C MET A 88 -11.67 9.13 -0.95
N TYR A 89 -11.71 9.33 -2.26
CA TYR A 89 -11.56 10.62 -2.93
C TYR A 89 -12.88 10.96 -3.64
N ASP A 90 -13.91 11.34 -2.88
CA ASP A 90 -15.21 11.74 -3.44
C ASP A 90 -15.04 12.84 -4.52
N PRO A 91 -15.46 12.61 -5.78
CA PRO A 91 -15.39 13.60 -6.84
C PRO A 91 -16.02 14.95 -6.51
N THR A 92 -17.01 15.02 -5.61
CA THR A 92 -17.58 16.32 -5.21
C THR A 92 -16.58 17.24 -4.50
N GLN A 93 -15.52 16.66 -3.92
CA GLN A 93 -14.46 17.39 -3.22
C GLN A 93 -13.10 17.27 -3.94
N TYR A 94 -12.82 16.12 -4.56
CA TYR A 94 -11.50 15.76 -5.06
C TYR A 94 -11.39 15.68 -6.58
N ALA A 95 -12.44 16.02 -7.36
CA ALA A 95 -12.38 15.95 -8.84
C ALA A 95 -11.17 16.68 -9.42
N ASP A 96 -10.89 17.91 -9.00
CA ASP A 96 -9.74 18.68 -9.48
C ASP A 96 -8.41 18.00 -9.11
N THR A 97 -8.30 17.49 -7.88
CA THR A 97 -7.10 16.78 -7.43
C THR A 97 -6.86 15.51 -8.23
N LEU A 98 -7.89 14.69 -8.45
CA LEU A 98 -7.80 13.44 -9.21
C LEU A 98 -7.52 13.71 -10.69
N ASN A 99 -8.18 14.70 -11.31
CA ASN A 99 -7.97 15.06 -12.70
C ASN A 99 -6.57 15.62 -12.95
N THR A 100 -6.08 16.53 -12.11
CA THR A 100 -4.71 17.06 -12.21
C THR A 100 -3.67 15.97 -11.96
N THR A 101 -3.93 15.06 -11.00
CA THR A 101 -3.06 13.89 -10.78
C THR A 101 -3.00 12.99 -12.02
N ASN A 102 -4.14 12.72 -12.66
CA ASN A 102 -4.22 11.97 -13.91
C ASN A 102 -3.47 12.65 -15.08
N GLN A 103 -3.53 13.98 -15.15
CA GLN A 103 -2.76 14.76 -16.12
C GLN A 103 -1.26 14.64 -15.85
N ALA A 104 -0.82 14.78 -14.58
CA ALA A 104 0.57 14.60 -14.19
C ALA A 104 1.08 13.21 -14.57
N PHE A 105 0.32 12.14 -14.28
CA PHE A 105 0.66 10.77 -14.69
C PHE A 105 0.75 10.62 -16.20
N THR A 106 -0.18 11.23 -16.95
CA THR A 106 -0.16 11.20 -18.42
C THR A 106 1.08 11.91 -18.98
N SER A 107 1.47 13.06 -18.42
CA SER A 107 2.69 13.78 -18.78
C SER A 107 3.95 12.96 -18.49
N ILE A 108 4.01 12.31 -17.33
CA ILE A 108 5.11 11.41 -16.96
C ILE A 108 5.21 10.23 -17.93
N ILE A 109 4.11 9.53 -18.21
CA ILE A 109 4.08 8.39 -19.16
C ILE A 109 4.55 8.85 -20.55
N THR A 110 4.06 10.00 -21.01
CA THR A 110 4.42 10.55 -22.33
C THR A 110 5.91 10.86 -22.41
N ARG A 111 6.48 11.49 -21.37
CA ARG A 111 7.91 11.80 -21.29
C ARG A 111 8.75 10.53 -21.24
N GLU A 112 8.37 9.54 -20.43
CA GLU A 112 9.12 8.30 -20.29
C GLU A 112 9.15 7.50 -21.60
N ARG A 113 8.01 7.39 -22.30
CA ARG A 113 7.94 6.76 -23.63
C ARG A 113 8.82 7.44 -24.66
N ALA A 114 8.90 8.77 -24.65
CA ALA A 114 9.74 9.50 -25.60
C ALA A 114 11.24 9.32 -25.31
N SER A 115 11.60 9.14 -24.04
CA SER A 115 12.99 8.98 -23.59
C SER A 115 13.50 7.54 -23.58
N SER A 116 12.61 6.55 -23.65
CA SER A 116 12.96 5.15 -23.43
C SER A 116 13.77 4.56 -24.59
N THR A 117 15.09 4.40 -24.38
CA THR A 117 16.00 3.63 -25.25
C THR A 117 16.34 2.23 -24.70
N LYS A 118 15.83 1.80 -23.53
CA LYS A 118 16.14 0.46 -22.94
C LYS A 118 15.01 -0.24 -22.16
N LYS A 119 15.18 -1.57 -22.11
CA LYS A 119 14.33 -2.70 -21.67
C LYS A 119 14.04 -2.75 -20.16
N GLY A 120 12.76 -2.67 -19.79
CA GLY A 120 12.18 -3.02 -18.50
C GLY A 120 10.70 -3.37 -18.71
N ASP A 121 10.01 -3.91 -17.70
CA ASP A 121 8.55 -4.20 -17.79
C ASP A 121 7.66 -2.95 -17.85
N HIS A 122 8.27 -1.75 -17.73
CA HIS A 122 7.66 -0.42 -17.85
C HIS A 122 6.62 -0.32 -18.97
N PHE A 123 6.92 -0.97 -20.09
CA PHE A 123 6.02 -1.11 -21.23
C PHE A 123 6.03 -2.58 -21.62
N ALA A 124 4.91 -3.28 -21.44
CA ALA A 124 4.79 -4.67 -21.88
C ALA A 124 5.21 -4.78 -23.35
N ALA A 125 5.80 -5.90 -23.78
CA ALA A 125 6.30 -6.09 -25.14
C ALA A 125 5.24 -5.85 -26.24
N SER A 126 3.94 -5.87 -25.88
CA SER A 126 2.79 -5.60 -26.73
C SER A 126 2.19 -4.18 -26.59
N GLY A 127 2.77 -3.29 -25.78
CA GLY A 127 2.29 -1.92 -25.55
C GLY A 127 0.95 -1.82 -24.78
N LYS A 128 0.46 -2.94 -24.24
CA LYS A 128 -0.87 -3.05 -23.61
C LYS A 128 -0.92 -2.61 -22.15
N ASN A 129 0.23 -2.36 -21.53
CA ASN A 129 0.34 -1.84 -20.17
C ASN A 129 1.33 -0.68 -20.14
N ASP A 130 0.97 0.40 -19.45
CA ASP A 130 1.92 1.44 -19.03
C ASP A 130 2.10 1.40 -17.53
N ARG A 131 3.35 1.57 -17.10
CA ARG A 131 3.71 1.61 -15.69
C ARG A 131 4.59 2.82 -15.39
N ILE A 132 4.27 3.51 -14.29
CA ILE A 132 5.14 4.51 -13.69
C ILE A 132 5.71 3.91 -12.40
N TRP A 133 6.97 3.50 -12.44
CA TRP A 133 7.73 3.18 -11.23
C TRP A 133 8.03 4.45 -10.44
N ASN A 134 8.02 4.38 -9.11
CA ASN A 134 8.09 5.54 -8.22
C ASN A 134 7.19 6.70 -8.68
N SER A 135 5.90 6.41 -8.90
CA SER A 135 4.92 7.46 -9.22
C SER A 135 4.79 8.47 -8.08
N PHE A 136 5.08 8.05 -6.84
CA PHE A 136 5.09 8.90 -5.65
C PHE A 136 6.02 10.12 -5.80
N SER A 137 7.33 9.92 -5.95
CA SER A 137 8.27 11.05 -6.11
C SER A 137 8.00 11.79 -7.41
N LYS A 138 7.71 11.08 -8.51
CA LYS A 138 7.49 11.72 -9.81
C LYS A 138 6.27 12.64 -9.82
N HIS A 139 5.19 12.27 -9.12
CA HIS A 139 4.01 13.13 -8.96
C HIS A 139 4.36 14.43 -8.23
N ALA A 140 5.10 14.35 -7.12
CA ALA A 140 5.52 15.55 -6.39
C ALA A 140 6.37 16.52 -7.23
N LEU A 141 7.25 15.97 -8.08
CA LEU A 141 8.10 16.78 -8.96
C LEU A 141 7.31 17.40 -10.12
N GLU A 142 6.36 16.63 -10.67
CA GLU A 142 5.53 17.03 -11.81
C GLU A 142 4.50 18.09 -11.43
N ASP A 143 3.73 17.85 -10.36
CA ASP A 143 2.69 18.75 -9.87
C ASP A 143 2.60 18.71 -8.33
N PRO A 144 3.34 19.58 -7.62
CA PRO A 144 3.39 19.56 -6.16
C PRO A 144 2.06 19.90 -5.50
N SER A 145 1.20 20.71 -6.15
CA SER A 145 -0.09 21.12 -5.58
C SER A 145 -1.07 19.95 -5.48
N SER A 146 -1.31 19.23 -6.57
CA SER A 146 -2.15 18.03 -6.54
C SER A 146 -1.51 16.92 -5.70
N PHE A 147 -0.18 16.79 -5.68
CA PHE A 147 0.51 15.84 -4.81
C PHE A 147 0.22 16.11 -3.33
N ILE A 148 0.35 17.36 -2.88
CA ILE A 148 0.02 17.76 -1.50
C ILE A 148 -1.44 17.43 -1.17
N ASN A 149 -2.38 17.83 -2.03
CA ASN A 149 -3.80 17.58 -1.81
C ASN A 149 -4.14 16.08 -1.79
N TYR A 150 -3.53 15.31 -2.69
CA TYR A 150 -3.74 13.87 -2.83
C TYR A 150 -3.29 13.11 -1.59
N TYR A 151 -2.07 13.36 -1.11
CA TYR A 151 -1.51 12.65 0.05
C TYR A 151 -1.86 13.28 1.40
N SER A 152 -2.58 14.41 1.41
CA SER A 152 -3.24 14.96 2.62
C SER A 152 -4.54 14.22 2.99
N ASN A 153 -4.97 13.21 2.21
CA ASN A 153 -6.25 12.54 2.41
C ASN A 153 -6.31 11.83 3.79
N PRO A 154 -7.30 12.17 4.65
CA PRO A 154 -7.36 11.63 6.01
C PRO A 154 -7.66 10.14 6.08
N TRP A 155 -8.35 9.59 5.08
CA TRP A 155 -8.62 8.16 5.00
C TRP A 155 -7.36 7.35 4.73
N LEU A 156 -6.43 7.89 3.94
CA LEU A 156 -5.14 7.26 3.69
C LEU A 156 -4.34 7.15 4.99
N ARG A 157 -4.32 8.20 5.81
CA ARG A 157 -3.72 8.13 7.16
C ARG A 157 -4.41 7.07 8.01
N LEU A 158 -5.74 7.14 8.12
CA LEU A 158 -6.48 6.27 9.05
C LEU A 158 -6.28 4.78 8.74
N VAL A 159 -6.40 4.38 7.47
CA VAL A 159 -6.21 2.97 7.09
C VAL A 159 -4.75 2.52 7.25
N SER A 160 -3.78 3.41 6.98
CA SER A 160 -2.36 3.11 7.17
C SER A 160 -2.02 2.92 8.64
N GLU A 161 -2.43 3.84 9.51
CA GLU A 161 -2.16 3.76 10.95
C GLU A 161 -2.84 2.57 11.62
N THR A 162 -4.03 2.19 11.13
CA THR A 162 -4.76 0.99 11.60
C THR A 162 -3.92 -0.27 11.51
N TRP A 163 -3.13 -0.40 10.44
CA TRP A 163 -2.36 -1.62 10.17
C TRP A 163 -0.88 -1.50 10.52
N LEU A 164 -0.27 -0.34 10.26
CA LEU A 164 1.19 -0.17 10.24
C LEU A 164 1.73 0.69 11.38
N GLY A 165 0.85 1.35 12.13
CA GLY A 165 1.20 2.35 13.13
C GLY A 165 1.52 3.74 12.54
N PRO A 166 1.91 4.70 13.39
CA PRO A 166 1.98 6.13 13.03
C PRO A 166 3.15 6.51 12.12
N ALA A 167 4.19 5.67 12.05
CA ALA A 167 5.41 5.91 11.28
C ALA A 167 5.40 5.17 9.93
N TYR A 168 4.24 5.05 9.28
CA TYR A 168 4.14 4.40 7.99
C TYR A 168 4.83 5.22 6.89
N ARG A 169 5.18 4.57 5.79
CA ARG A 169 5.83 5.18 4.63
C ARG A 169 5.14 4.76 3.35
N VAL A 170 4.70 5.73 2.55
CA VAL A 170 4.01 5.45 1.28
C VAL A 170 5.03 5.35 0.15
N THR A 171 4.87 4.31 -0.67
CA THR A 171 5.42 4.23 -2.02
C THR A 171 4.26 4.02 -2.98
N ALA A 172 4.41 4.44 -4.24
CA ALA A 172 3.33 4.33 -5.20
C ALA A 172 3.84 4.04 -6.60
N GLN A 173 3.03 3.30 -7.36
CA GLN A 173 3.25 2.97 -8.76
C GLN A 173 1.94 3.06 -9.52
N VAL A 174 1.95 3.69 -10.69
CA VAL A 174 0.75 3.76 -11.53
C VAL A 174 0.76 2.60 -12.51
N ASN A 175 -0.37 1.91 -12.60
CA ASN A 175 -0.64 0.90 -13.62
C ASN A 175 -1.81 1.33 -14.50
N VAL A 176 -1.56 1.34 -15.82
CA VAL A 176 -2.57 1.57 -16.85
C VAL A 176 -2.68 0.32 -17.71
N VAL A 177 -3.83 -0.36 -17.64
CA VAL A 177 -4.09 -1.57 -18.43
C VAL A 177 -5.05 -1.23 -19.56
N LYS A 178 -4.58 -1.40 -20.79
CA LYS A 178 -5.33 -1.10 -22.01
C LYS A 178 -6.17 -2.30 -22.48
N PRO A 179 -7.14 -2.10 -23.39
CA PRO A 179 -7.90 -3.18 -24.00
C PRO A 179 -7.03 -4.33 -24.49
N GLY A 180 -7.43 -5.56 -24.16
CA GLY A 180 -6.73 -6.80 -24.47
C GLY A 180 -5.49 -7.07 -23.61
N GLY A 181 -5.25 -6.31 -22.53
CA GLY A 181 -4.23 -6.59 -21.52
C GLY A 181 -4.52 -7.90 -20.79
N ALA A 182 -3.52 -8.78 -20.67
CA ALA A 182 -3.70 -10.11 -20.09
C ALA A 182 -3.80 -10.06 -18.56
N ALA A 183 -4.52 -11.03 -17.98
CA ALA A 183 -4.53 -11.26 -16.55
C ALA A 183 -3.15 -11.72 -16.05
N GLN A 184 -2.87 -11.46 -14.78
CA GLN A 184 -1.68 -11.96 -14.09
C GLN A 184 -1.94 -13.32 -13.43
N ASP A 185 -0.86 -14.03 -13.11
CA ASP A 185 -0.91 -15.16 -12.19
C ASP A 185 -1.17 -14.68 -10.76
N SER A 186 -1.89 -15.50 -9.99
CA SER A 186 -2.09 -15.26 -8.56
C SER A 186 -0.77 -15.25 -7.82
N HIS A 187 -0.59 -14.30 -6.92
CA HIS A 187 0.58 -14.20 -6.07
C HIS A 187 0.23 -13.65 -4.69
N ARG A 188 1.21 -13.71 -3.79
CA ARG A 188 1.28 -12.86 -2.60
C ARG A 188 2.30 -11.77 -2.85
N ASP A 189 2.05 -10.61 -2.30
CA ASP A 189 2.92 -9.46 -2.47
C ASP A 189 4.14 -9.50 -1.55
N TYR A 190 4.88 -8.39 -1.55
CA TYR A 190 6.03 -8.11 -0.72
C TYR A 190 5.79 -8.42 0.77
N HIS A 191 6.77 -8.88 1.55
CA HIS A 191 8.21 -8.98 1.24
C HIS A 191 8.61 -10.25 0.47
N LEU A 192 8.00 -11.40 0.79
CA LEU A 192 8.48 -12.68 0.29
C LEU A 192 7.94 -13.06 -1.09
N GLY A 193 6.91 -12.35 -1.59
CA GLY A 193 6.33 -12.56 -2.93
C GLY A 193 7.34 -12.51 -4.07
N PHE A 194 8.41 -11.72 -3.92
CA PHE A 194 9.45 -11.49 -4.92
C PHE A 194 10.62 -12.47 -4.86
N GLN A 195 10.68 -13.33 -3.84
CA GLN A 195 11.74 -14.32 -3.71
C GLN A 195 11.40 -15.58 -4.52
N ASP A 196 12.38 -16.43 -4.80
CA ASP A 196 12.11 -17.77 -5.33
C ASP A 196 11.58 -18.71 -4.23
N LEU A 197 11.11 -19.90 -4.61
CA LEU A 197 10.52 -20.87 -3.69
C LEU A 197 11.50 -21.34 -2.59
N GLN A 198 12.76 -21.60 -2.94
CA GLN A 198 13.77 -22.12 -2.01
C GLN A 198 14.17 -21.04 -1.00
N THR A 199 14.37 -19.82 -1.50
CA THR A 199 14.65 -18.64 -0.67
C THR A 199 13.50 -18.39 0.29
N CYS A 200 12.24 -18.43 -0.17
CA CYS A 200 11.07 -18.35 0.71
C CYS A 200 11.09 -19.42 1.81
N ALA A 201 11.33 -20.68 1.45
CA ALA A 201 11.33 -21.82 2.39
C ALA A 201 12.43 -21.73 3.46
N SER A 202 13.51 -20.98 3.20
CA SER A 202 14.59 -20.75 4.17
C SER A 202 14.19 -19.80 5.32
N PHE A 203 13.16 -18.98 5.13
CA PHE A 203 12.67 -18.09 6.17
C PHE A 203 11.90 -18.86 7.25
N PRO A 204 12.20 -18.63 8.55
CA PRO A 204 11.41 -19.15 9.65
C PRO A 204 9.91 -18.86 9.53
N ARG A 205 9.07 -19.78 10.01
CA ARG A 205 7.59 -19.64 9.99
C ARG A 205 7.13 -18.29 10.53
N ASN A 206 7.70 -17.86 11.65
CA ASN A 206 7.36 -16.57 12.27
C ASN A 206 7.75 -15.37 11.39
N ILE A 207 8.81 -15.44 10.58
CA ILE A 207 9.18 -14.34 9.67
C ILE A 207 8.28 -14.32 8.44
N GLN A 208 7.90 -15.48 7.91
CA GLN A 208 6.90 -15.54 6.84
C GLN A 208 5.58 -14.89 7.29
N LEU A 209 5.14 -15.20 8.52
CA LEU A 209 3.94 -14.62 9.11
C LEU A 209 4.12 -13.15 9.51
N ALA A 210 5.26 -12.74 10.06
CA ALA A 210 5.49 -11.35 10.45
C ALA A 210 5.54 -10.40 9.25
N SER A 211 6.05 -10.87 8.10
CA SER A 211 6.26 -10.03 6.92
C SER A 211 4.97 -9.40 6.38
N GLN A 212 3.84 -10.11 6.43
CA GLN A 212 2.54 -9.57 6.00
C GLN A 212 2.01 -8.43 6.88
N HIS A 213 2.51 -8.29 8.12
CA HIS A 213 2.13 -7.21 9.03
C HIS A 213 2.99 -5.95 8.86
N LEU A 214 4.01 -5.99 8.00
CA LEU A 214 4.92 -4.86 7.78
C LEU A 214 4.58 -4.05 6.54
N THR A 215 3.62 -4.49 5.73
CA THR A 215 3.09 -3.72 4.60
C THR A 215 1.58 -3.82 4.50
N LEU A 216 0.99 -2.77 3.93
CA LEU A 216 -0.39 -2.69 3.49
C LEU A 216 -0.36 -2.44 1.98
N GLN A 217 -1.10 -3.26 1.23
CA GLN A 217 -1.32 -2.99 -0.18
C GLN A 217 -2.59 -2.15 -0.34
N GLY A 218 -2.53 -1.18 -1.22
CA GLY A 218 -3.61 -0.26 -1.51
C GLY A 218 -3.69 0.06 -3.00
N ALA A 219 -4.85 0.50 -3.44
CA ALA A 219 -5.03 1.09 -4.76
C ALA A 219 -6.08 2.20 -4.68
N VAL A 220 -5.84 3.28 -5.41
CA VAL A 220 -6.84 4.30 -5.69
C VAL A 220 -7.21 4.20 -7.17
N ALA A 221 -8.51 4.12 -7.44
CA ALA A 221 -9.03 4.05 -8.79
C ALA A 221 -8.90 5.42 -9.49
N HIS A 222 -8.12 5.47 -10.58
CA HIS A 222 -7.90 6.66 -11.42
C HIS A 222 -8.68 6.59 -12.75
N SER A 223 -9.55 5.59 -12.86
CA SER A 223 -10.67 5.47 -13.79
C SER A 223 -11.75 4.65 -13.09
N ASP A 224 -12.96 4.61 -13.63
CA ASP A 224 -13.86 3.51 -13.29
C ASP A 224 -13.20 2.16 -13.62
N MET A 225 -13.62 1.10 -12.95
CA MET A 225 -13.13 -0.26 -13.15
C MET A 225 -14.30 -1.24 -13.18
N PRO A 226 -15.17 -1.18 -14.22
CA PRO A 226 -16.18 -2.22 -14.41
C PRO A 226 -15.51 -3.59 -14.56
N LEU A 227 -16.20 -4.68 -14.24
CA LEU A 227 -15.63 -6.04 -14.24
C LEU A 227 -14.91 -6.39 -15.56
N GLN A 228 -15.47 -5.99 -16.70
CA GLN A 228 -14.89 -6.16 -18.03
C GLN A 228 -13.51 -5.50 -18.19
N SER A 229 -13.23 -4.40 -17.49
CA SER A 229 -11.91 -3.74 -17.52
C SER A 229 -10.84 -4.51 -16.74
N GLY A 230 -11.24 -5.56 -16.02
CA GLY A 230 -10.37 -6.46 -15.28
C GLY A 230 -9.88 -5.90 -13.95
N PRO A 231 -10.73 -5.41 -13.03
CA PRO A 231 -10.28 -5.04 -11.68
C PRO A 231 -9.53 -6.19 -11.00
N THR A 232 -8.81 -5.87 -9.92
CA THR A 232 -8.02 -6.87 -9.19
C THR A 232 -8.90 -8.02 -8.71
N ARG A 233 -8.42 -9.24 -8.93
CA ARG A 233 -9.02 -10.51 -8.49
C ARG A 233 -8.44 -10.86 -7.13
N PHE A 234 -9.29 -11.24 -6.19
CA PHE A 234 -8.91 -11.61 -4.83
C PHE A 234 -9.45 -12.97 -4.46
N LEU A 235 -8.79 -13.63 -3.51
CA LEU A 235 -9.31 -14.79 -2.82
C LEU A 235 -9.41 -14.46 -1.32
N PRO A 236 -10.58 -14.01 -0.82
CA PRO A 236 -10.77 -13.64 0.57
C PRO A 236 -10.34 -14.74 1.55
N PHE A 237 -9.86 -14.33 2.73
CA PHE A 237 -9.31 -15.19 3.79
C PHE A 237 -8.00 -15.92 3.47
N SER A 238 -7.56 -15.95 2.21
CA SER A 238 -6.36 -16.68 1.79
C SER A 238 -5.07 -16.23 2.50
N GLN A 239 -5.01 -15.02 3.05
CA GLN A 239 -3.87 -14.52 3.83
C GLN A 239 -3.68 -15.26 5.15
N THR A 240 -4.76 -15.81 5.72
CA THR A 240 -4.71 -16.59 6.97
C THR A 240 -4.08 -17.97 6.78
N TYR A 241 -3.83 -18.39 5.54
CA TYR A 241 -3.11 -19.62 5.26
C TYR A 241 -1.61 -19.45 5.42
N GLU A 242 -1.06 -20.00 6.50
CA GLU A 242 0.32 -19.72 6.91
C GLU A 242 1.40 -20.05 5.86
N PRO A 243 1.43 -21.24 5.21
CA PRO A 243 2.49 -21.57 4.25
C PRO A 243 2.22 -20.98 2.85
N GLY A 244 1.37 -19.96 2.73
CA GLY A 244 0.88 -19.51 1.43
C GLY A 244 1.92 -18.83 0.54
N TYR A 245 3.05 -18.33 1.07
CA TYR A 245 4.19 -17.86 0.24
C TYR A 245 4.86 -18.99 -0.56
N LEU A 246 4.73 -20.24 -0.10
CA LEU A 246 5.13 -21.43 -0.85
C LEU A 246 3.98 -21.92 -1.74
N ALA A 247 2.74 -21.76 -1.28
CA ALA A 247 1.57 -22.37 -1.90
C ALA A 247 1.13 -21.74 -3.24
N TRP A 248 1.14 -20.41 -3.38
CA TRP A 248 0.61 -19.72 -4.59
C TRP A 248 1.32 -20.11 -5.90
N ARG A 249 2.52 -20.70 -5.78
CA ARG A 249 3.34 -21.13 -6.91
C ARG A 249 2.91 -22.49 -7.48
N ARG A 250 2.16 -23.28 -6.71
CA ARG A 250 1.74 -24.63 -7.12
C ARG A 250 0.54 -24.56 -8.06
N GLU A 251 0.51 -25.45 -9.04
CA GLU A 251 -0.53 -25.49 -10.07
C GLU A 251 -1.92 -25.73 -9.49
N ASP A 252 -2.03 -26.59 -8.48
CA ASP A 252 -3.29 -26.93 -7.81
C ASP A 252 -3.90 -25.74 -7.04
N PHE A 253 -3.06 -24.90 -6.43
CA PHE A 253 -3.48 -23.63 -5.81
C PHE A 253 -3.85 -22.56 -6.84
N ARG A 254 -3.10 -22.46 -7.94
CA ARG A 254 -3.40 -21.53 -9.04
C ARG A 254 -4.74 -21.87 -9.71
N ALA A 255 -4.98 -23.16 -9.96
CA ALA A 255 -6.25 -23.64 -10.51
C ALA A 255 -7.42 -23.28 -9.59
N PHE A 256 -7.27 -23.53 -8.28
CA PHE A 256 -8.29 -23.14 -7.29
C PHE A 256 -8.53 -21.63 -7.25
N PHE A 257 -7.47 -20.81 -7.32
CA PHE A 257 -7.62 -19.36 -7.42
C PHE A 257 -8.41 -18.95 -8.66
N GLN A 258 -8.08 -19.49 -9.85
CA GLN A 258 -8.80 -19.18 -11.09
C GLN A 258 -10.28 -19.60 -11.03
N GLU A 259 -10.59 -20.66 -10.29
CA GLU A 259 -11.98 -21.11 -10.09
C GLU A 259 -12.76 -20.23 -9.11
N LYS A 260 -12.11 -19.72 -8.05
CA LYS A 260 -12.79 -19.12 -6.88
C LYS A 260 -12.52 -17.64 -6.63
N TYR A 261 -11.68 -16.99 -7.42
CA TYR A 261 -11.44 -15.56 -7.21
C TYR A 261 -12.74 -14.76 -7.31
N VAL A 262 -12.75 -13.63 -6.61
CA VAL A 262 -13.80 -12.61 -6.71
C VAL A 262 -13.19 -11.31 -7.19
N ALA A 263 -13.99 -10.45 -7.80
CA ALA A 263 -13.57 -9.12 -8.21
C ALA A 263 -14.76 -8.17 -8.03
N LEU A 264 -14.48 -6.92 -7.63
CA LEU A 264 -15.50 -5.90 -7.43
C LEU A 264 -15.29 -4.75 -8.41
N PRO A 265 -16.37 -4.13 -8.91
CA PRO A 265 -16.26 -2.88 -9.65
C PRO A 265 -15.83 -1.76 -8.70
N LEU A 266 -14.88 -0.94 -9.15
CA LEU A 266 -14.49 0.30 -8.48
C LEU A 266 -14.92 1.50 -9.34
N GLU A 267 -15.22 2.60 -8.68
CA GLU A 267 -15.53 3.89 -9.29
C GLU A 267 -14.31 4.81 -9.15
N PHE A 268 -14.22 5.81 -10.03
CA PHE A 268 -13.17 6.82 -9.96
C PHE A 268 -13.09 7.48 -8.56
N GLY A 269 -11.93 7.39 -7.92
CA GLY A 269 -11.68 7.92 -6.57
C GLY A 269 -11.88 6.91 -5.43
N ASP A 270 -12.37 5.70 -5.70
CA ASP A 270 -12.47 4.65 -4.69
C ASP A 270 -11.10 4.17 -4.22
N GLY A 271 -11.01 3.86 -2.92
CA GLY A 271 -9.88 3.19 -2.31
C GLY A 271 -10.14 1.68 -2.14
N LEU A 272 -9.11 0.87 -2.28
CA LEU A 272 -9.11 -0.56 -2.01
C LEU A 272 -7.85 -0.90 -1.23
N PHE A 273 -7.97 -1.58 -0.09
CA PHE A 273 -6.84 -1.95 0.76
C PHE A 273 -6.90 -3.41 1.15
N PHE A 274 -5.76 -4.09 1.16
CA PHE A 274 -5.70 -5.50 1.49
C PHE A 274 -4.37 -5.90 2.11
N ASN A 275 -4.42 -6.97 2.90
CA ASN A 275 -3.23 -7.61 3.46
C ASN A 275 -2.38 -8.20 2.30
N PRO A 276 -1.06 -7.93 2.24
CA PRO A 276 -0.18 -8.37 1.15
C PRO A 276 -0.14 -9.91 0.96
N ALA A 277 -0.51 -10.69 1.97
CA ALA A 277 -0.58 -12.15 1.88
C ALA A 277 -1.92 -12.67 1.31
N VAL A 278 -2.87 -11.81 0.98
CA VAL A 278 -4.05 -12.22 0.19
C VAL A 278 -3.57 -12.67 -1.19
N PHE A 279 -4.02 -13.84 -1.63
CA PHE A 279 -3.82 -14.28 -3.01
C PHE A 279 -4.61 -13.36 -3.92
N HIS A 280 -3.91 -12.72 -4.85
CA HIS A 280 -4.52 -11.77 -5.76
C HIS A 280 -3.80 -11.74 -7.12
N ALA A 281 -4.46 -11.16 -8.11
CA ALA A 281 -3.92 -10.94 -9.45
C ALA A 281 -4.65 -9.80 -10.16
N ALA A 282 -3.96 -9.06 -11.02
CA ALA A 282 -4.65 -8.16 -11.94
C ALA A 282 -5.52 -8.97 -12.94
N GLY A 283 -6.77 -8.54 -13.15
CA GLY A 283 -7.66 -9.10 -14.17
C GLY A 283 -7.26 -8.68 -15.59
N ALA A 284 -7.75 -9.43 -16.58
CA ALA A 284 -7.60 -9.09 -17.99
C ALA A 284 -8.54 -7.93 -18.34
N ASN A 285 -8.06 -6.97 -19.13
CA ASN A 285 -8.92 -5.94 -19.68
C ASN A 285 -9.56 -6.46 -20.97
N GLU A 286 -10.82 -6.87 -20.87
CA GLU A 286 -11.66 -7.45 -21.92
C GLU A 286 -12.57 -6.39 -22.56
N THR A 287 -12.27 -5.10 -22.36
CA THR A 287 -12.95 -4.03 -23.09
C THR A 287 -12.59 -4.07 -24.57
N GLU A 288 -13.55 -3.68 -25.41
CA GLU A 288 -13.34 -3.63 -26.85
C GLU A 288 -12.34 -2.51 -27.19
N PRO A 289 -11.30 -2.79 -28.01
CA PRO A 289 -10.42 -1.75 -28.51
C PRO A 289 -11.19 -0.83 -29.47
N THR A 290 -10.94 0.47 -29.38
CA THR A 290 -11.44 1.48 -30.32
C THR A 290 -10.27 2.16 -31.06
N PRO A 291 -10.50 2.88 -32.17
CA PRO A 291 -9.42 3.52 -32.94
C PRO A 291 -8.58 4.52 -32.13
N ASP A 292 -9.14 5.12 -31.09
CA ASP A 292 -8.49 6.03 -30.12
C ASP A 292 -7.85 5.29 -28.92
N GLY A 293 -7.85 3.95 -28.93
CA GLY A 293 -7.15 3.11 -27.96
C GLY A 293 -8.02 2.50 -26.86
N GLY A 294 -9.33 2.76 -26.86
CA GLY A 294 -10.34 2.16 -25.97
C GLY A 294 -10.18 2.50 -24.49
N PHE A 295 -10.87 1.74 -23.64
CA PHE A 295 -10.96 2.01 -22.21
C PHE A 295 -9.69 1.60 -21.45
N HIS A 296 -8.96 2.58 -20.91
CA HIS A 296 -7.74 2.35 -20.14
C HIS A 296 -8.07 2.32 -18.66
N ARG A 297 -7.97 1.13 -18.04
CA ARG A 297 -8.13 0.96 -16.60
C ARG A 297 -6.90 1.53 -15.89
N LYS A 298 -7.06 2.57 -15.06
CA LYS A 298 -5.97 3.28 -14.38
C LYS A 298 -6.08 3.12 -12.88
N ALA A 299 -4.99 2.69 -12.24
CA ALA A 299 -4.88 2.62 -10.79
C ALA A 299 -3.57 3.25 -10.32
N ASN A 300 -3.61 4.03 -9.25
CA ASN A 300 -2.41 4.37 -8.49
C ASN A 300 -2.29 3.33 -7.36
N LEU A 301 -1.36 2.40 -7.51
CA LEU A 301 -1.09 1.36 -6.53
C LEU A 301 -0.24 1.94 -5.41
N LEU A 302 -0.69 1.76 -4.17
CA LEU A 302 -0.03 2.23 -2.96
C LEU A 302 0.57 1.02 -2.27
N GLN A 303 1.89 0.97 -2.13
CA GLN A 303 2.55 0.05 -1.23
C GLN A 303 3.00 0.83 0.00
N ILE A 304 2.32 0.59 1.11
CA ILE A 304 2.55 1.32 2.35
C ILE A 304 3.30 0.41 3.30
N SER A 305 4.43 0.86 3.83
CA SER A 305 5.30 0.07 4.71
C SER A 305 5.27 0.64 6.11
N SER A 306 5.35 -0.22 7.13
CA SER A 306 5.66 0.24 8.49
C SER A 306 7.06 0.85 8.51
N GLY A 307 7.32 1.87 9.33
CA GLY A 307 8.66 2.40 9.55
C GLY A 307 9.65 1.37 10.12
N LEU A 308 9.13 0.24 10.63
CA LEU A 308 9.94 -0.91 11.07
C LEU A 308 10.28 -1.88 9.92
N GLY A 309 9.67 -1.70 8.75
CA GLY A 309 9.84 -2.54 7.57
C GLY A 309 10.71 -1.89 6.49
N LYS A 310 11.26 -2.71 5.59
CA LYS A 310 11.85 -2.20 4.35
C LYS A 310 10.74 -1.95 3.33
N ALA A 311 10.80 -0.85 2.59
CA ALA A 311 9.91 -0.61 1.45
C ALA A 311 10.47 -1.26 0.17
N MET A 312 9.62 -1.47 -0.84
CA MET A 312 10.05 -1.98 -2.15
C MET A 312 10.92 -0.96 -2.90
N GLU A 313 10.52 0.30 -2.89
CA GLU A 313 11.24 1.40 -3.53
C GLU A 313 11.85 2.34 -2.48
N SER A 314 13.02 2.88 -2.79
CA SER A 314 13.63 3.94 -2.00
C SER A 314 13.04 5.29 -2.40
N ILE A 315 12.55 6.06 -1.43
CA ILE A 315 12.05 7.41 -1.64
C ILE A 315 13.07 8.40 -1.09
N ASP A 316 13.51 9.35 -1.92
CA ASP A 316 14.27 10.49 -1.43
C ASP A 316 13.30 11.61 -1.04
N VAL A 317 13.19 11.87 0.26
CA VAL A 317 12.26 12.89 0.78
C VAL A 317 12.73 14.30 0.42
N VAL A 318 14.04 14.52 0.22
CA VAL A 318 14.62 15.86 0.11
C VAL A 318 14.10 16.59 -1.13
N PRO A 319 14.14 16.03 -2.35
CA PRO A 319 13.58 16.69 -3.53
C PRO A 319 12.07 16.91 -3.44
N ILE A 320 11.34 16.01 -2.76
CA ILE A 320 9.90 16.15 -2.56
C ILE A 320 9.62 17.36 -1.68
N VAL A 321 10.28 17.44 -0.53
CA VAL A 321 10.16 18.56 0.41
C VAL A 321 10.59 19.86 -0.26
N GLU A 322 11.72 19.88 -0.96
CA GLU A 322 12.20 21.05 -1.71
C GLU A 322 11.13 21.60 -2.67
N ARG A 323 10.44 20.71 -3.39
CA ARG A 323 9.38 21.09 -4.34
C ARG A 323 8.07 21.48 -3.68
N CYS A 324 7.76 20.93 -2.51
CA CYS A 324 6.49 21.16 -1.82
C CYS A 324 6.54 22.29 -0.77
N TRP A 325 7.74 22.67 -0.29
CA TRP A 325 7.89 23.48 0.92
C TRP A 325 7.15 24.81 0.89
N GLY A 326 7.22 25.54 -0.22
CA GLY A 326 6.55 26.84 -0.37
C GLY A 326 5.05 26.74 -0.09
N THR A 327 4.38 25.79 -0.75
CA THR A 327 2.95 25.52 -0.56
C THR A 327 2.62 25.05 0.86
N LEU A 328 3.47 24.20 1.46
CA LEU A 328 3.28 23.75 2.85
C LEU A 328 3.37 24.91 3.85
N LEU A 329 4.34 25.79 3.66
CA LEU A 329 4.55 26.96 4.52
C LEU A 329 3.41 27.98 4.37
N GLU A 330 2.92 28.22 3.16
CA GLU A 330 1.74 29.05 2.91
C GLU A 330 0.50 28.50 3.60
N ARG A 331 0.26 27.18 3.47
CA ARG A 331 -0.85 26.50 4.12
C ARG A 331 -0.76 26.59 5.65
N PHE A 332 0.43 26.34 6.21
CA PHE A 332 0.68 26.47 7.64
C PHE A 332 0.40 27.90 8.14
N LYS A 333 0.89 28.93 7.44
CA LYS A 333 0.64 30.34 7.78
C LYS A 333 -0.83 30.71 7.73
N HIS A 334 -1.58 30.15 6.78
CA HIS A 334 -3.02 30.39 6.66
C HIS A 334 -3.80 29.74 7.81
N ALA A 335 -3.46 28.51 8.18
CA ALA A 335 -4.10 27.80 9.29
C ALA A 335 -3.68 28.33 10.67
N GLY A 336 -2.45 28.86 10.80
CA GLY A 336 -1.86 29.29 12.07
C GLY A 336 -1.28 28.15 12.91
N GLU A 337 -1.50 26.89 12.50
CA GLU A 337 -1.00 25.68 13.15
C GLU A 337 -0.80 24.56 12.11
N VAL A 338 -0.19 23.45 12.55
CA VAL A 338 -0.13 22.23 11.72
C VAL A 338 -1.51 21.57 11.77
N ASP A 339 -2.35 21.91 10.81
CA ASP A 339 -3.68 21.31 10.68
C ASP A 339 -3.60 19.79 10.37
N ARG A 340 -4.73 19.09 10.50
CA ARG A 340 -4.80 17.64 10.26
C ARG A 340 -4.36 17.25 8.85
N GLY A 341 -4.58 18.09 7.84
CA GLY A 341 -4.22 17.77 6.47
C GLY A 341 -2.72 17.91 6.22
N LEU A 342 -2.06 18.90 6.81
CA LEU A 342 -0.60 19.00 6.85
C LEU A 342 0.01 17.81 7.60
N GLU A 343 -0.58 17.42 8.74
CA GLU A 343 -0.14 16.23 9.48
C GLU A 343 -0.25 14.96 8.62
N ASN A 344 -1.39 14.75 7.94
CA ASN A 344 -1.59 13.61 7.05
C ASN A 344 -0.53 13.58 5.93
N PHE A 345 -0.24 14.74 5.33
CA PHE A 345 0.76 14.85 4.27
C PHE A 345 2.17 14.50 4.78
N VAL A 346 2.58 15.08 5.91
CA VAL A 346 3.91 14.81 6.50
C VAL A 346 4.06 13.32 6.80
N LYS A 347 3.04 12.68 7.38
CA LYS A 347 3.03 11.24 7.67
C LYS A 347 3.14 10.38 6.40
N ALA A 348 2.51 10.79 5.30
CA ALA A 348 2.58 10.05 4.05
C ALA A 348 3.95 10.15 3.36
N VAL A 349 4.65 11.29 3.51
CA VAL A 349 5.84 11.64 2.71
C VAL A 349 7.16 11.34 3.40
N ALA A 350 7.25 11.57 4.71
CA ALA A 350 8.50 11.56 5.44
C ALA A 350 8.62 10.37 6.39
N ASP A 351 9.84 9.88 6.60
CA ASP A 351 10.09 8.78 7.53
C ASP A 351 9.84 9.22 8.98
N GLY A 352 8.93 8.54 9.65
CA GLY A 352 8.61 8.76 11.06
C GLY A 352 9.40 7.88 12.01
N TYR A 353 10.17 6.91 11.48
CA TYR A 353 11.02 6.06 12.31
C TYR A 353 12.46 6.59 12.28
N PRO A 354 13.05 6.95 13.44
CA PRO A 354 14.32 7.66 13.49
C PRO A 354 15.56 6.79 13.17
N PHE A 355 15.36 5.52 12.84
CA PHE A 355 16.41 4.54 12.58
C PHE A 355 16.31 3.95 11.17
N PRO A 356 17.43 3.53 10.56
CA PRO A 356 18.80 3.57 11.09
C PRO A 356 19.39 4.98 11.15
N THR A 357 20.31 5.20 12.09
CA THR A 357 21.04 6.46 12.26
C THR A 357 22.39 6.20 12.97
N ASN A 358 23.34 7.12 12.83
CA ASN A 358 24.60 7.09 13.57
C ASN A 358 24.41 7.83 14.92
N LEU A 359 24.37 7.07 16.02
CA LEU A 359 24.17 7.62 17.36
C LEU A 359 25.35 8.43 17.91
N ASP A 360 26.56 8.28 17.34
CA ASP A 360 27.71 9.12 17.71
C ASP A 360 27.55 10.55 17.20
N LYS A 361 26.82 10.75 16.09
CA LYS A 361 26.55 12.07 15.49
C LYS A 361 25.17 12.59 15.79
N ARG A 362 24.19 11.69 15.90
CA ARG A 362 22.78 11.99 16.14
C ARG A 362 22.32 11.31 17.43
N PRO A 363 22.91 11.64 18.61
CA PRO A 363 22.42 11.11 19.87
C PRO A 363 21.02 11.66 20.16
N PRO A 364 20.19 10.94 20.94
CA PRO A 364 18.94 11.48 21.43
C PRO A 364 19.17 12.78 22.22
N ALA A 365 18.17 13.68 22.20
CA ALA A 365 18.19 14.86 23.06
C ALA A 365 18.24 14.45 24.55
N PRO A 366 18.66 15.34 25.48
CA PRO A 366 18.84 14.99 26.90
C PRO A 366 17.64 14.33 27.61
N ASN A 367 16.41 14.48 27.09
CA ASN A 367 15.19 13.82 27.57
C ASN A 367 14.47 12.97 26.49
N GLY A 368 15.14 12.69 25.37
CA GLY A 368 14.61 11.91 24.25
C GLY A 368 15.14 10.49 24.25
N MET A 369 14.35 9.56 23.69
CA MET A 369 14.77 8.16 23.52
C MET A 369 15.40 7.89 22.14
N ALA A 370 15.22 8.81 21.19
CA ALA A 370 15.72 8.71 19.81
C ALA A 370 16.03 10.12 19.26
N PRO A 371 16.85 10.25 18.19
CA PRO A 371 17.01 11.51 17.48
C PRO A 371 15.75 11.86 16.67
N GLU A 372 15.63 13.12 16.23
CA GLU A 372 14.50 13.57 15.40
C GLU A 372 14.37 12.76 14.10
N SER A 373 13.14 12.41 13.73
CA SER A 373 12.76 11.81 12.44
C SER A 373 12.62 12.87 11.34
N GLU A 374 12.47 12.45 10.08
CA GLU A 374 12.19 13.36 8.97
C GLU A 374 10.87 14.10 9.19
N GLN A 375 9.84 13.40 9.71
CA GLN A 375 8.54 14.00 10.04
C GLN A 375 8.68 15.12 11.09
N GLU A 376 9.45 14.87 12.16
CA GLU A 376 9.68 15.86 13.23
C GLU A 376 10.45 17.08 12.73
N ILE A 377 11.47 16.89 11.88
CA ILE A 377 12.23 17.99 11.28
C ILE A 377 11.33 18.87 10.39
N ILE A 378 10.47 18.26 9.57
CA ILE A 378 9.52 19.00 8.72
C ILE A 378 8.54 19.80 9.57
N VAL A 379 7.94 19.20 10.59
CA VAL A 379 7.01 19.88 11.51
C VAL A 379 7.70 21.02 12.25
N ARG A 380 8.93 20.80 12.74
CA ARG A 380 9.74 21.85 13.38
C ARG A 380 10.02 22.99 12.41
N GLY A 381 10.41 22.70 11.18
CA GLY A 381 10.68 23.71 10.16
C GLY A 381 9.47 24.55 9.79
N LEU A 382 8.27 23.97 9.75
CA LEU A 382 7.03 24.72 9.55
C LEU A 382 6.76 25.66 10.74
N ARG A 383 6.86 25.16 11.98
CA ARG A 383 6.63 25.94 13.21
C ARG A 383 7.62 27.08 13.39
N GLU A 384 8.88 26.86 13.06
CA GLU A 384 9.94 27.87 13.10
C GLU A 384 9.94 28.81 11.89
N GLY A 385 9.07 28.58 10.89
CA GLY A 385 8.94 29.43 9.71
C GLY A 385 10.15 29.41 8.78
N TRP A 386 10.80 28.25 8.62
CA TRP A 386 11.98 28.12 7.76
C TRP A 386 11.65 28.40 6.29
N GLY A 387 12.61 29.03 5.58
CA GLY A 387 12.64 29.02 4.12
C GLY A 387 13.00 27.64 3.57
N THR A 388 12.75 27.43 2.27
CA THR A 388 13.00 26.16 1.57
C THR A 388 14.44 25.70 1.72
N GLU A 389 15.41 26.61 1.59
CA GLU A 389 16.84 26.30 1.65
C GLU A 389 17.23 25.69 3.01
N ARG A 390 16.74 26.29 4.10
CA ARG A 390 17.03 25.80 5.46
C ARG A 390 16.37 24.45 5.73
N ALA A 391 15.12 24.26 5.32
CA ALA A 391 14.43 22.98 5.48
C ALA A 391 15.15 21.84 4.74
N VAL A 392 15.61 22.12 3.52
CA VAL A 392 16.39 21.18 2.71
C VAL A 392 17.77 20.92 3.33
N GLU A 393 18.45 21.95 3.83
CA GLU A 393 19.76 21.82 4.50
C GLU A 393 19.66 20.91 5.73
N GLU A 394 18.66 21.12 6.59
CA GLU A 394 18.45 20.32 7.81
C GLU A 394 18.16 18.85 7.49
N LEU A 395 17.33 18.55 6.48
CA LEU A 395 17.10 17.18 6.04
C LEU A 395 18.34 16.53 5.40
N ARG A 396 19.10 17.29 4.58
CA ARG A 396 20.36 16.79 3.99
C ARG A 396 21.40 16.50 5.08
N LYS A 397 21.51 17.38 6.08
CA LYS A 397 22.39 17.19 7.23
C LYS A 397 21.97 15.98 8.04
N MET A 398 20.67 15.83 8.36
CA MET A 398 20.14 14.65 9.05
C MET A 398 20.55 13.37 8.33
N ARG A 399 20.37 13.31 7.01
CA ARG A 399 20.74 12.15 6.20
C ARG A 399 22.25 11.91 6.20
N ALA A 400 23.06 12.95 5.96
CA ALA A 400 24.51 12.83 5.96
C ALA A 400 25.03 12.31 7.31
N ASP A 401 24.58 12.90 8.41
CA ASP A 401 24.98 12.51 9.77
C ASP A 401 24.50 11.10 10.13
N SER A 402 23.42 10.59 9.51
CA SER A 402 22.93 9.22 9.74
C SER A 402 23.80 8.13 9.11
N TRP A 403 24.50 8.45 8.02
CA TRP A 403 25.26 7.47 7.21
C TRP A 403 26.77 7.67 7.24
N ALA A 404 27.25 8.80 7.78
CA ALA A 404 28.66 9.14 7.87
C ALA A 404 29.26 8.67 9.19
#